data_AF-A0A2N1BXG5-F1
#
_entry.id   AF-A0A2N1BXG5-F1
#
_cell.length_a   1.000
_cell.length_b   1.000
_cell.length_c   1.000
_cell.angle_alpha   90.00
_cell.angle_beta   90.00
_cell.angle_gamma   90.00
#
_symmetry.space_group_name_H-M   'P 1'
#
loop_
_entity.id
_entity.type
_entity.pdbx_description
1 polymer ?
#
loop_
_entity_poly.entity_id
_entity_poly.type
_entity_poly.pdbx_seq_one_letter_code
_entity_poly.pdbx_strand_id
1 'polypeptide(L)'
;MPQAAIREYDEEDEHLHTAEVDQQEISEAQSEDAIASVDSPTAENDQEEPYYHYTVDTKDPDPWLVLHKTKIILLVLLAVVGVAGSVFYNDQKLNEETNAIIAAPQLNDFYYVDFRVIKENLRPAEKFRMAKVQDITGDVVTINFSSYFYLQEHELNEAIRYAQLRYEKFFQEKRHNYTITELQTMVDSGAIVLARRPEGNMLDGNVVVPDSHFESSSIFIPGKKENFAGLEYLKFTQDGDKAESALEKFEESADLGFAPGQVNLAQMYLNGNAVEKDLHESLVWLKEAALQAYEPAILKYAIVCQQVESCMVTDFYQELVNTGVNIEFTKQADVMATTKAFAKTLADAAESKKKN
;
A
#
# COMPACT_ATOMS: atom_id res chain seq x y z
N MET A 1 -17.94 4.02 -15.78
CA MET A 1 -17.68 4.71 -14.50
C MET A 1 -18.11 3.77 -13.41
N PRO A 2 -17.20 3.19 -12.60
CA PRO A 2 -17.63 2.44 -11.43
C PRO A 2 -18.13 3.43 -10.37
N GLN A 3 -19.26 3.11 -9.74
CA GLN A 3 -19.83 3.86 -8.63
C GLN A 3 -18.97 3.62 -7.38
N ALA A 4 -17.93 4.42 -7.18
CA ALA A 4 -17.22 4.45 -5.91
C ALA A 4 -17.92 5.45 -4.98
N ALA A 5 -18.58 4.92 -3.94
CA ALA A 5 -19.31 5.71 -2.96
C ALA A 5 -18.32 6.45 -2.03
N ILE A 6 -18.32 7.78 -2.09
CA ILE A 6 -17.55 8.64 -1.19
C ILE A 6 -18.28 8.67 0.16
N ARG A 7 -17.60 8.37 1.28
CA ARG A 7 -18.13 8.59 2.63
C ARG A 7 -17.14 9.38 3.49
N GLU A 8 -17.69 10.27 4.31
CA GLU A 8 -17.11 10.91 5.49
C GLU A 8 -17.19 9.91 6.67
N TYR A 9 -16.07 9.59 7.32
CA TYR A 9 -15.95 8.45 8.26
C TYR A 9 -15.89 8.86 9.75
N ASP A 10 -16.55 8.06 10.59
CA ASP A 10 -16.54 8.07 12.07
C ASP A 10 -15.45 7.11 12.61
N GLU A 11 -14.91 7.42 13.80
CA GLU A 11 -13.59 6.98 14.31
C GLU A 11 -13.52 5.60 15.03
N GLU A 12 -14.61 4.86 15.25
CA GLU A 12 -14.61 3.70 16.19
C GLU A 12 -14.46 2.28 15.56
N ASP A 13 -14.34 2.15 14.24
CA ASP A 13 -14.57 0.87 13.51
C ASP A 13 -13.33 0.01 13.16
N GLU A 14 -12.14 0.26 13.75
CA GLU A 14 -10.87 -0.37 13.33
C GLU A 14 -10.00 -0.96 14.47
N HIS A 15 -10.60 -1.70 15.41
CA HIS A 15 -9.83 -2.62 16.26
C HIS A 15 -10.04 -4.09 15.85
N LEU A 16 -8.94 -4.80 15.57
CA LEU A 16 -8.92 -6.22 15.17
C LEU A 16 -9.19 -7.14 16.37
N HIS A 17 -10.10 -8.09 16.20
CA HIS A 17 -10.16 -9.31 16.99
C HIS A 17 -9.79 -10.52 16.12
N THR A 18 -9.05 -11.46 16.70
CA THR A 18 -8.62 -12.71 16.06
C THR A 18 -9.74 -13.74 16.12
N ALA A 19 -10.06 -14.38 14.99
CA ALA A 19 -11.04 -15.46 14.94
C ALA A 19 -10.59 -16.64 14.08
N GLU A 20 -10.92 -17.82 14.60
CA GLU A 20 -10.68 -19.16 14.06
C GLU A 20 -11.66 -19.51 12.92
N VAL A 21 -11.17 -20.38 12.03
CA VAL A 21 -11.82 -20.86 10.81
C VAL A 21 -12.83 -21.97 11.11
N ASP A 22 -14.02 -21.91 10.50
CA ASP A 22 -14.82 -23.11 10.22
C ASP A 22 -15.41 -23.08 8.81
N GLN A 23 -15.33 -24.23 8.13
CA GLN A 23 -15.66 -24.42 6.71
C GLN A 23 -17.08 -24.96 6.54
N GLN A 24 -17.79 -24.50 5.50
CA GLN A 24 -18.92 -25.27 4.98
C GLN A 24 -19.13 -25.11 3.47
N GLU A 25 -19.09 -26.26 2.78
CA GLU A 25 -19.44 -26.52 1.38
C GLU A 25 -20.95 -26.41 1.12
N ILE A 26 -21.37 -25.92 -0.06
CA ILE A 26 -22.65 -26.29 -0.68
C ILE A 26 -22.52 -26.38 -2.21
N SER A 27 -23.18 -27.41 -2.74
CA SER A 27 -23.26 -27.98 -4.09
C SER A 27 -24.07 -27.22 -5.15
N GLU A 28 -23.76 -27.53 -6.41
CA GLU A 28 -24.43 -27.13 -7.66
C GLU A 28 -25.85 -27.72 -7.85
N ALA A 29 -26.73 -26.96 -8.49
CA ALA A 29 -27.96 -27.47 -9.11
C ALA A 29 -28.20 -26.81 -10.47
N GLN A 30 -28.50 -27.67 -11.46
CA GLN A 30 -28.82 -27.39 -12.86
C GLN A 30 -30.25 -26.81 -13.03
N SER A 31 -30.48 -26.07 -14.13
CA SER A 31 -31.83 -25.92 -14.70
C SER A 31 -31.80 -25.67 -16.22
N GLU A 32 -32.75 -26.32 -16.89
CA GLU A 32 -32.92 -26.57 -18.32
C GLU A 32 -33.50 -25.40 -19.15
N ASP A 33 -33.33 -25.55 -20.47
CA ASP A 33 -33.78 -24.70 -21.58
C ASP A 33 -35.31 -24.57 -21.74
N ALA A 34 -35.74 -23.44 -22.33
CA ALA A 34 -37.02 -23.32 -23.03
C ALA A 34 -36.88 -22.42 -24.27
N ILE A 35 -37.15 -22.98 -25.46
CA ILE A 35 -37.19 -22.26 -26.75
C ILE A 35 -38.65 -21.98 -27.12
N ALA A 36 -38.95 -20.73 -27.47
CA ALA A 36 -40.26 -20.29 -27.94
C ALA A 36 -40.34 -20.31 -29.47
N SER A 37 -41.42 -20.89 -30.00
CA SER A 37 -41.83 -20.87 -31.41
C SER A 37 -42.60 -19.60 -31.75
N VAL A 38 -42.28 -18.94 -32.86
CA VAL A 38 -43.13 -17.91 -33.48
C VAL A 38 -43.36 -18.27 -34.95
N ASP A 39 -44.63 -18.32 -35.32
CA ASP A 39 -45.15 -18.67 -36.65
C ASP A 39 -45.66 -17.38 -37.32
N SER A 40 -45.33 -17.15 -38.59
CA SER A 40 -45.95 -16.12 -39.44
C SER A 40 -45.68 -16.35 -40.93
N PRO A 41 -46.58 -15.89 -41.82
CA PRO A 41 -47.00 -16.65 -42.99
C PRO A 41 -46.24 -16.30 -44.28
N THR A 42 -46.33 -17.26 -45.20
CA THR A 42 -45.77 -17.35 -46.55
C THR A 42 -46.26 -16.27 -47.51
N ALA A 43 -45.33 -15.74 -48.30
CA ALA A 43 -45.59 -15.10 -49.58
C ALA A 43 -44.77 -15.82 -50.66
N GLU A 44 -45.48 -16.44 -51.60
CA GLU A 44 -44.95 -17.08 -52.80
C GLU A 44 -44.24 -16.05 -53.70
N ASN A 45 -42.99 -16.33 -54.06
CA ASN A 45 -42.44 -15.90 -55.34
C ASN A 45 -41.38 -16.93 -55.77
N ASP A 46 -41.76 -17.76 -56.73
CA ASP A 46 -40.92 -18.77 -57.38
C ASP A 46 -39.78 -18.10 -58.15
N GLN A 47 -38.59 -18.11 -57.56
CA GLN A 47 -37.34 -18.30 -58.29
C GLN A 47 -36.49 -19.29 -57.49
N GLU A 48 -36.59 -20.57 -57.83
CA GLU A 48 -35.68 -21.61 -57.34
C GLU A 48 -34.28 -21.36 -57.91
N GLU A 49 -33.50 -20.51 -57.24
CA GLU A 49 -32.05 -20.67 -57.25
C GLU A 49 -31.73 -21.93 -56.44
N PRO A 50 -30.79 -22.80 -56.88
CA PRO A 50 -30.43 -23.99 -56.14
C PRO A 50 -29.73 -23.60 -54.83
N TYR A 51 -30.54 -23.38 -53.79
CA TYR A 51 -30.06 -23.20 -52.43
C TYR A 51 -29.62 -24.57 -51.93
N TYR A 52 -28.31 -24.78 -51.83
CA TYR A 52 -27.75 -25.95 -51.20
C TYR A 52 -28.23 -26.00 -49.73
N HIS A 53 -29.20 -26.86 -49.43
CA HIS A 53 -29.42 -27.30 -48.05
C HIS A 53 -28.28 -28.23 -47.67
N TYR A 54 -27.25 -27.67 -47.05
CA TYR A 54 -26.33 -28.47 -46.25
C TYR A 54 -27.09 -28.92 -45.00
N THR A 55 -27.68 -30.11 -45.06
CA THR A 55 -27.99 -30.84 -43.83
C THR A 55 -26.65 -31.21 -43.23
N VAL A 56 -26.20 -30.48 -42.22
CA VAL A 56 -25.06 -30.91 -41.40
C VAL A 56 -25.53 -32.22 -40.74
N ASP A 57 -25.12 -33.35 -41.29
CA ASP A 57 -25.38 -34.65 -40.70
C ASP A 57 -24.59 -34.72 -39.40
N THR A 58 -25.27 -34.44 -38.28
CA THR A 58 -24.67 -34.48 -36.94
C THR A 58 -24.30 -35.90 -36.50
N LYS A 59 -24.68 -36.94 -37.27
CA LYS A 59 -24.37 -38.34 -36.99
C LYS A 59 -23.13 -38.87 -37.74
N ASP A 60 -22.58 -38.12 -38.69
CA ASP A 60 -21.38 -38.52 -39.43
C ASP A 60 -20.20 -37.60 -39.05
N PRO A 61 -19.37 -37.98 -38.06
CA PRO A 61 -18.22 -37.17 -37.67
C PRO A 61 -17.21 -37.12 -38.83
N ASP A 62 -16.70 -35.93 -39.13
CA ASP A 62 -15.71 -35.71 -40.20
C ASP A 62 -14.60 -36.79 -40.13
N PRO A 63 -14.39 -37.58 -41.21
CA PRO A 63 -13.42 -38.67 -41.24
C PRO A 63 -12.01 -38.23 -40.82
N TRP A 64 -11.63 -36.98 -41.08
CA TRP A 64 -10.36 -36.42 -40.68
C TRP A 64 -10.27 -36.24 -39.15
N LEU A 65 -11.33 -35.71 -38.54
CA LEU A 65 -11.40 -35.53 -37.08
C LEU A 65 -11.38 -36.87 -36.36
N VAL A 66 -12.01 -37.91 -36.91
CA VAL A 66 -11.96 -39.27 -36.32
C VAL A 66 -10.54 -39.85 -36.40
N LEU A 67 -9.87 -39.71 -37.55
CA LEU A 67 -8.53 -40.25 -37.78
C LEU A 67 -7.45 -39.56 -36.92
N HIS A 68 -7.62 -38.26 -36.68
CA HIS A 68 -6.69 -37.45 -35.90
C HIS A 68 -7.16 -37.15 -34.47
N LYS A 69 -8.30 -37.70 -34.03
CA LYS A 69 -8.93 -37.41 -32.73
C LYS A 69 -7.95 -37.47 -31.57
N THR A 70 -7.17 -38.54 -31.47
CA THR A 70 -6.19 -38.73 -30.40
C THR A 70 -5.03 -37.74 -30.47
N LYS A 71 -4.56 -37.40 -31.67
CA LYS A 71 -3.50 -36.39 -31.88
C LYS A 71 -3.99 -34.99 -31.53
N ILE A 72 -5.24 -34.65 -31.89
CA ILE A 72 -5.87 -33.37 -31.55
C ILE A 72 -6.06 -33.28 -30.03
N ILE A 73 -6.58 -34.33 -29.38
CA ILE A 73 -6.73 -34.38 -27.92
C ILE A 73 -5.37 -34.19 -27.23
N LEU A 74 -4.32 -34.87 -27.71
CA LEU A 74 -2.96 -34.72 -27.17
C LEU A 74 -2.41 -33.31 -27.36
N LEU A 75 -2.66 -32.68 -28.51
CA LEU A 75 -2.21 -31.31 -28.78
C LEU A 75 -2.95 -30.31 -27.88
N VAL A 76 -4.27 -30.45 -27.72
CA VAL A 76 -5.07 -29.63 -26.81
C VAL A 76 -4.61 -29.82 -25.36
N LEU A 77 -4.37 -31.06 -24.92
CA LEU A 77 -3.82 -31.33 -23.59
C LEU A 77 -2.46 -30.68 -23.38
N LEU A 78 -1.56 -30.77 -24.37
CA LEU A 78 -0.25 -30.14 -24.32
C LEU A 78 -0.38 -28.60 -24.25
N ALA A 79 -1.29 -28.01 -25.02
CA ALA A 79 -1.58 -26.59 -24.97
C ALA A 79 -2.13 -26.15 -23.61
N VAL A 80 -3.07 -26.91 -23.04
CA VAL A 80 -3.62 -26.64 -21.69
C VAL A 80 -2.54 -26.74 -20.63
N VAL A 81 -1.68 -27.76 -20.66
CA VAL A 81 -0.54 -27.89 -19.74
C VAL A 81 0.44 -26.74 -19.91
N GLY A 82 0.72 -26.33 -21.15
CA GLY A 82 1.58 -25.17 -21.43
C GLY A 82 1.01 -23.85 -20.88
N VAL A 83 -0.29 -23.61 -21.05
CA VAL A 83 -0.98 -22.42 -20.51
C VAL A 83 -1.02 -22.46 -18.99
N ALA A 84 -1.42 -23.58 -18.39
CA ALA A 84 -1.45 -23.74 -16.93
C ALA A 84 -0.05 -23.58 -16.32
N GLY A 85 0.97 -24.16 -16.94
CA GLY A 85 2.37 -24.01 -16.54
C GLY A 85 2.85 -22.56 -16.65
N SER A 86 2.45 -21.83 -17.70
CA SER A 86 2.75 -20.41 -17.86
C SER A 86 2.08 -19.54 -16.79
N VAL A 87 0.80 -19.78 -16.51
CA VAL A 87 0.07 -19.06 -15.44
C VAL A 87 0.70 -19.33 -14.08
N PHE A 88 0.99 -20.59 -13.76
CA PHE A 88 1.64 -20.96 -12.50
C PHE A 88 3.04 -20.35 -12.37
N TYR A 89 3.82 -20.33 -13.44
CA TYR A 89 5.14 -19.70 -13.44
C TYR A 89 5.05 -18.19 -13.19
N ASN A 90 4.09 -17.51 -13.82
CA ASN A 90 3.88 -16.09 -13.62
C ASN A 90 3.41 -15.77 -12.20
N ASP A 91 2.50 -16.59 -11.64
CA ASP A 91 2.02 -16.45 -10.26
C ASP A 91 3.16 -16.61 -9.25
N GLN A 92 3.99 -17.67 -9.41
CA GLN A 92 5.17 -17.88 -8.58
C GLN A 92 6.15 -16.71 -8.66
N LYS A 93 6.42 -16.21 -9.86
CA LYS A 93 7.28 -15.04 -10.06
C LYS A 93 6.72 -13.81 -9.36
N LEU A 94 5.41 -13.58 -9.46
CA LEU A 94 4.74 -12.44 -8.84
C LEU A 94 4.76 -12.52 -7.31
N ASN A 95 4.62 -13.73 -6.76
CA ASN A 95 4.74 -14.00 -5.33
C ASN A 95 6.18 -13.76 -4.84
N GLU A 96 7.19 -14.19 -5.59
CA GLU A 96 8.60 -13.91 -5.30
C GLU A 96 8.89 -12.40 -5.32
N GLU A 97 8.38 -11.67 -6.33
CA GLU A 97 8.50 -10.21 -6.42
C GLU A 97 7.80 -9.52 -5.24
N THR A 98 6.60 -9.97 -4.88
CA THR A 98 5.84 -9.42 -3.74
C THR A 98 6.61 -9.59 -2.44
N ASN A 99 7.13 -10.80 -2.19
CA ASN A 99 7.94 -11.08 -1.01
C ASN A 99 9.23 -10.24 -0.97
N ALA A 100 9.89 -10.05 -2.12
CA ALA A 100 11.09 -9.21 -2.21
C ALA A 100 10.80 -7.74 -1.92
N ILE A 101 9.67 -7.21 -2.41
CA ILE A 101 9.23 -5.83 -2.14
C ILE A 101 8.90 -5.64 -0.66
N ILE A 102 8.20 -6.59 -0.04
CA ILE A 102 7.82 -6.52 1.38
C ILE A 102 9.04 -6.70 2.30
N ALA A 103 10.01 -7.52 1.93
CA ALA A 103 11.24 -7.71 2.71
C ALA A 103 12.14 -6.47 2.72
N ALA A 104 12.10 -5.65 1.66
CA ALA A 104 12.87 -4.42 1.53
C ALA A 104 11.99 -3.30 0.96
N PRO A 105 11.07 -2.74 1.77
CA PRO A 105 10.09 -1.76 1.32
C PRO A 105 10.78 -0.46 0.89
N GLN A 106 10.19 0.22 -0.08
CA GLN A 106 10.61 1.52 -0.58
C GLN A 106 9.44 2.49 -0.56
N LEU A 107 9.78 3.78 -0.50
CA LEU A 107 8.80 4.84 -0.57
C LEU A 107 8.02 4.74 -1.89
N ASN A 108 6.69 4.90 -1.82
CA ASN A 108 5.76 4.75 -2.94
C ASN A 108 5.58 3.33 -3.48
N ASP A 109 6.02 2.28 -2.78
CA ASP A 109 5.53 0.93 -3.06
C ASP A 109 4.00 0.87 -2.84
N PHE A 110 3.31 0.06 -3.66
CA PHE A 110 1.87 -0.15 -3.60
C PHE A 110 1.54 -1.58 -3.23
N TYR A 111 0.61 -1.78 -2.31
CA TYR A 111 0.14 -3.10 -1.88
C TYR A 111 -1.34 -3.26 -2.20
N TYR A 112 -1.71 -4.42 -2.73
CA TYR A 112 -3.09 -4.78 -2.99
C TYR A 112 -3.57 -5.59 -1.80
N VAL A 113 -4.55 -5.04 -1.09
CA VAL A 113 -4.96 -5.55 0.22
C VAL A 113 -6.37 -6.10 0.12
N ASP A 114 -6.54 -7.37 0.46
CA ASP A 114 -7.82 -8.04 0.63
C ASP A 114 -8.31 -7.88 2.07
N PHE A 115 -9.28 -6.99 2.26
CA PHE A 115 -9.84 -6.69 3.56
C PHE A 115 -10.68 -7.86 4.11
N ARG A 116 -11.12 -8.81 3.28
CA ARG A 116 -11.92 -9.96 3.74
C ARG A 116 -11.16 -10.86 4.71
N VAL A 117 -9.84 -10.87 4.63
CA VAL A 117 -8.96 -11.63 5.54
C VAL A 117 -8.76 -10.87 6.86
N ILE A 118 -8.90 -9.54 6.83
CA ILE A 118 -8.57 -8.64 7.95
C ILE A 118 -9.81 -8.30 8.79
N LYS A 119 -10.98 -8.15 8.15
CA LYS A 119 -12.21 -7.67 8.79
C LYS A 119 -13.38 -8.59 8.48
N GLU A 120 -14.08 -9.02 9.53
CA GLU A 120 -15.21 -9.94 9.42
C GLU A 120 -16.48 -9.29 8.84
N ASN A 121 -16.76 -8.04 9.22
CA ASN A 121 -18.00 -7.33 8.86
C ASN A 121 -17.75 -6.26 7.79
N LEU A 122 -17.49 -6.69 6.56
CA LEU A 122 -17.36 -5.80 5.40
C LEU A 122 -18.64 -5.74 4.57
N ARG A 123 -18.87 -4.59 3.94
CA ARG A 123 -19.93 -4.50 2.94
C ARG A 123 -19.56 -5.35 1.71
N PRO A 124 -20.53 -5.92 0.98
CA PRO A 124 -20.25 -6.83 -0.13
C PRO A 124 -19.35 -6.27 -1.25
N ALA A 125 -19.33 -4.95 -1.44
CA ALA A 125 -18.51 -4.27 -2.45
C ALA A 125 -17.16 -3.75 -1.91
N GLU A 126 -16.90 -3.90 -0.61
CA GLU A 126 -15.75 -3.32 0.08
C GLU A 126 -14.67 -4.38 0.36
N LYS A 127 -14.18 -5.05 -0.70
CA LYS A 127 -13.30 -6.22 -0.55
C LYS A 127 -11.82 -5.85 -0.64
N PHE A 128 -11.43 -5.07 -1.64
CA PHE A 128 -10.03 -4.78 -1.91
C PHE A 128 -9.73 -3.28 -1.77
N ARG A 129 -8.53 -2.94 -1.31
CA ARG A 129 -8.00 -1.58 -1.34
C ARG A 129 -6.56 -1.59 -1.80
N MET A 130 -6.13 -0.46 -2.33
CA MET A 130 -4.72 -0.17 -2.49
C MET A 130 -4.17 0.42 -1.20
N ALA A 131 -2.96 0.02 -0.81
CA ALA A 131 -2.16 0.73 0.19
C ALA A 131 -0.92 1.30 -0.49
N LYS A 132 -0.43 2.43 0.00
CA LYS A 132 0.80 3.07 -0.47
C LYS A 132 1.75 3.27 0.70
N VAL A 133 3.02 2.91 0.51
CA VAL A 133 4.08 3.22 1.48
C VAL A 133 4.37 4.71 1.48
N GLN A 134 4.07 5.34 2.61
CA GLN A 134 4.15 6.79 2.83
C GLN A 134 5.44 7.18 3.56
N ASP A 135 5.94 6.33 4.45
CA ASP A 135 7.16 6.58 5.21
C ASP A 135 7.76 5.26 5.73
N ILE A 136 9.07 5.26 5.96
CA ILE A 136 9.80 4.13 6.56
C ILE A 136 10.67 4.68 7.67
N THR A 137 10.49 4.16 8.88
CA THR A 137 11.18 4.62 10.10
C THR A 137 11.75 3.40 10.81
N GLY A 138 12.98 3.04 10.44
CA GLY A 138 13.61 1.82 10.92
C GLY A 138 12.91 0.59 10.35
N ASP A 139 12.36 -0.23 11.22
CA ASP A 139 11.59 -1.45 10.91
C ASP A 139 10.08 -1.22 10.76
N VAL A 140 9.61 0.01 11.02
CA VAL A 140 8.20 0.39 10.90
C VAL A 140 7.96 1.07 9.56
N VAL A 141 7.01 0.52 8.82
CA VAL A 141 6.51 1.04 7.54
C VAL A 141 5.17 1.70 7.79
N THR A 142 5.05 2.98 7.47
CA THR A 142 3.76 3.65 7.42
C THR A 142 3.12 3.46 6.05
N ILE A 143 1.91 2.91 6.03
CA ILE A 143 1.07 2.82 4.84
C ILE A 143 -0.21 3.65 4.98
N ASN A 144 -0.64 4.19 3.86
CA ASN A 144 -1.92 4.89 3.74
C ASN A 144 -2.80 4.10 2.78
N PHE A 145 -4.01 3.76 3.22
CA PHE A 145 -4.97 3.06 2.36
C PHE A 145 -5.70 4.02 1.43
N SER A 146 -6.07 3.54 0.25
CA SER A 146 -6.91 4.27 -0.69
C SER A 146 -8.29 4.54 -0.10
N SER A 147 -8.85 5.72 -0.32
CA SER A 147 -10.20 6.13 0.08
C SER A 147 -11.31 5.30 -0.58
N TYR A 148 -10.96 4.52 -1.61
CA TYR A 148 -11.88 3.70 -2.39
C TYR A 148 -11.67 2.22 -2.09
N PHE A 149 -12.77 1.49 -2.07
CA PHE A 149 -12.75 0.04 -2.10
C PHE A 149 -13.16 -0.47 -3.48
N TYR A 150 -12.70 -1.68 -3.78
CA TYR A 150 -12.95 -2.38 -5.03
C TYR A 150 -13.56 -3.75 -4.75
N LEU A 151 -14.40 -4.21 -5.69
CA LEU A 151 -15.08 -5.50 -5.56
C LEU A 151 -14.16 -6.65 -5.96
N GLN A 152 -13.29 -6.43 -6.95
CA GLN A 152 -12.38 -7.42 -7.51
C GLN A 152 -10.95 -6.88 -7.53
N GLU A 153 -9.97 -7.75 -7.37
CA GLU A 153 -8.56 -7.40 -7.36
C GLU A 153 -8.12 -6.69 -8.66
N HIS A 154 -8.57 -7.16 -9.83
CA HIS A 154 -8.18 -6.57 -11.11
C HIS A 154 -8.61 -5.10 -11.26
N GLU A 155 -9.64 -4.63 -10.55
CA GLU A 155 -10.05 -3.23 -10.56
C GLU A 155 -8.97 -2.29 -9.98
N LEU A 156 -8.06 -2.80 -9.15
CA LEU A 156 -6.90 -2.04 -8.68
C LEU A 156 -5.93 -1.70 -9.82
N ASN A 157 -5.74 -2.63 -10.76
CA ASN A 157 -4.96 -2.37 -11.98
C ASN A 157 -5.66 -1.34 -12.88
N GLU A 158 -6.99 -1.39 -12.93
CA GLU A 158 -7.78 -0.39 -13.65
C GLU A 158 -7.65 1.01 -13.03
N ALA A 159 -7.57 1.12 -11.71
CA ALA A 159 -7.32 2.39 -11.04
C ALA A 159 -5.97 3.01 -11.46
N ILE A 160 -4.92 2.19 -11.63
CA ILE A 160 -3.63 2.62 -12.18
C ILE A 160 -3.78 3.02 -13.64
N ARG A 161 -4.41 2.18 -14.46
CA ARG A 161 -4.61 2.41 -15.91
C ARG A 161 -5.36 3.70 -16.21
N TYR A 162 -6.31 4.06 -15.35
CA TYR A 162 -7.09 5.30 -15.46
C TYR A 162 -6.49 6.46 -14.66
N ALA A 163 -5.27 6.30 -14.14
CA ALA A 163 -4.51 7.32 -13.42
C ALA A 163 -5.25 7.90 -12.20
N GLN A 164 -6.09 7.11 -11.53
CA GLN A 164 -6.88 7.54 -10.37
C GLN A 164 -6.00 7.86 -9.16
N LEU A 165 -4.84 7.20 -9.04
CA LEU A 165 -3.88 7.37 -7.96
C LEU A 165 -3.31 8.81 -7.88
N ARG A 166 -3.44 9.59 -8.95
CA ARG A 166 -2.99 10.99 -9.01
C ARG A 166 -3.92 11.95 -8.28
N TYR A 167 -5.14 11.54 -7.93
CA TYR A 167 -6.05 12.40 -7.20
C TYR A 167 -5.57 12.59 -5.77
N GLU A 168 -5.52 13.83 -5.31
CA GLU A 168 -4.97 14.23 -4.00
C GLU A 168 -5.57 13.43 -2.84
N LYS A 169 -6.87 13.12 -2.90
CA LYS A 169 -7.60 12.36 -1.87
C LYS A 169 -7.78 10.88 -2.20
N PHE A 170 -7.07 10.37 -3.19
CA PHE A 170 -7.13 8.95 -3.54
C PHE A 170 -6.63 8.09 -2.38
N PHE A 171 -5.51 8.49 -1.75
CA PHE A 171 -5.04 7.90 -0.50
C PHE A 171 -5.58 8.70 0.68
N GLN A 172 -5.99 8.01 1.73
CA GLN A 172 -6.39 8.63 2.98
C GLN A 172 -5.18 9.27 3.64
N GLU A 173 -5.41 10.33 4.42
CA GLU A 173 -4.37 10.92 5.26
C GLU A 173 -4.01 10.01 6.45
N LYS A 174 -4.90 9.08 6.80
CA LYS A 174 -4.73 8.14 7.91
C LYS A 174 -3.53 7.23 7.73
N ARG A 175 -2.60 7.37 8.66
CA ARG A 175 -1.34 6.63 8.75
C ARG A 175 -1.56 5.33 9.51
N HIS A 176 -1.10 4.22 8.95
CA HIS A 176 -1.10 2.92 9.61
C HIS A 176 0.33 2.42 9.66
N ASN A 177 0.81 2.16 10.87
CA ASN A 177 2.18 1.74 11.11
C ASN A 177 2.21 0.23 11.27
N TYR A 178 3.01 -0.44 10.45
CA TYR A 178 3.24 -1.88 10.52
C TYR A 178 4.73 -2.15 10.55
N THR A 179 5.15 -3.11 11.37
CA THR A 179 6.50 -3.67 11.28
C THR A 179 6.65 -4.49 10.00
N ILE A 180 7.89 -4.63 9.52
CA ILE A 180 8.18 -5.51 8.36
C ILE A 180 7.65 -6.94 8.60
N THR A 181 7.76 -7.45 9.83
CA THR A 181 7.25 -8.79 10.19
C THR A 181 5.72 -8.88 10.13
N GLU A 182 5.00 -7.84 10.55
CA GLU A 182 3.55 -7.78 10.39
C GLU A 182 3.16 -7.74 8.91
N LEU A 183 3.86 -6.98 8.07
CA LEU A 183 3.63 -6.97 6.63
C LEU A 183 3.89 -8.34 6.00
N GLN A 184 4.93 -9.05 6.42
CA GLN A 184 5.18 -10.44 5.99
C GLN A 184 4.04 -11.37 6.40
N THR A 185 3.55 -11.25 7.63
CA THR A 185 2.39 -12.02 8.11
C THR A 185 1.12 -11.71 7.31
N MET A 186 0.96 -10.46 6.85
CA MET A 186 -0.14 -10.08 5.97
C MET A 186 -0.01 -10.70 4.57
N VAL A 187 1.21 -10.90 4.05
CA VAL A 187 1.41 -11.68 2.82
C VAL A 187 1.09 -13.15 3.05
N ASP A 188 1.61 -13.75 4.13
CA ASP A 188 1.42 -15.17 4.45
C ASP A 188 -0.06 -15.55 4.66
N SER A 189 -0.85 -14.62 5.23
CA SER A 189 -2.30 -14.79 5.42
C SER A 189 -3.12 -14.54 4.14
N GLY A 190 -2.51 -14.01 3.07
CA GLY A 190 -3.19 -13.59 1.85
C GLY A 190 -3.93 -12.24 1.97
N ALA A 191 -3.70 -11.50 3.06
CA ALA A 191 -4.23 -10.15 3.22
C ALA A 191 -3.54 -9.15 2.27
N ILE A 192 -2.23 -9.27 2.05
CA ILE A 192 -1.52 -8.60 0.95
C ILE A 192 -1.39 -9.59 -0.19
N VAL A 193 -2.15 -9.35 -1.27
CA VAL A 193 -2.20 -10.25 -2.44
C VAL A 193 -1.06 -9.97 -3.40
N LEU A 194 -0.69 -8.69 -3.55
CA LEU A 194 0.29 -8.25 -4.53
C LEU A 194 0.99 -6.98 -4.07
N ALA A 195 2.32 -6.94 -4.16
CA ALA A 195 3.08 -5.70 -4.02
C ALA A 195 3.68 -5.27 -5.37
N ARG A 196 3.68 -3.97 -5.63
CA ARG A 196 4.16 -3.36 -6.88
C ARG A 196 5.03 -2.15 -6.57
N ARG A 197 6.18 -2.08 -7.22
CA ARG A 197 7.13 -0.96 -7.12
C ARG A 197 7.12 -0.13 -8.39
N PRO A 198 6.90 1.18 -8.32
CA PRO A 198 7.01 2.05 -9.49
C PRO A 198 8.48 2.21 -9.92
N GLU A 199 8.70 2.32 -11.23
CA GLU A 199 9.98 2.73 -11.80
C GLU A 199 9.98 4.26 -11.95
N GLY A 200 10.64 4.95 -11.01
CA GLY A 200 10.51 6.39 -10.85
C GLY A 200 9.07 6.75 -10.43
N ASN A 201 8.35 7.46 -11.30
CA ASN A 201 6.96 7.88 -11.03
C ASN A 201 5.92 7.02 -11.78
N MET A 202 6.36 5.98 -12.50
CA MET A 202 5.52 5.20 -13.40
C MET A 202 5.33 3.76 -12.92
N LEU A 203 4.11 3.26 -13.10
CA LEU A 203 3.76 1.85 -12.94
C LEU A 203 2.84 1.45 -14.09
N ASP A 204 3.19 0.37 -14.79
CA ASP A 204 2.47 -0.11 -15.99
C ASP A 204 2.24 0.99 -17.06
N GLY A 205 3.25 1.84 -17.26
CA GLY A 205 3.21 2.95 -18.23
C GLY A 205 2.34 4.15 -17.81
N ASN A 206 1.83 4.17 -16.58
CA ASN A 206 0.99 5.25 -16.06
C ASN A 206 1.67 5.95 -14.88
N VAL A 207 1.46 7.26 -14.76
CA VAL A 207 2.00 8.06 -13.64
C VAL A 207 1.19 7.78 -12.38
N VAL A 208 1.83 7.20 -11.37
CA VAL A 208 1.22 6.82 -10.08
C VAL A 208 1.71 7.65 -8.91
N VAL A 209 2.88 8.28 -9.05
CA VAL A 209 3.40 9.27 -8.12
C VAL A 209 3.40 10.61 -8.86
N PRO A 210 2.57 11.59 -8.46
CA PRO A 210 2.58 12.90 -9.12
C PRO A 210 3.95 13.57 -8.92
N ASP A 211 4.46 14.23 -9.96
CA ASP A 211 5.71 14.97 -9.88
C ASP A 211 5.60 16.01 -8.74
N SER A 212 6.51 15.93 -7.78
CA SER A 212 6.66 17.02 -6.82
C SER A 212 7.18 18.24 -7.58
N HIS A 213 6.42 19.32 -7.62
CA HIS A 213 6.93 20.59 -8.14
C HIS A 213 8.12 21.00 -7.26
N PHE A 214 9.34 20.86 -7.79
CA PHE A 214 10.52 21.38 -7.11
C PHE A 214 10.47 22.90 -7.18
N GLU A 215 10.01 23.54 -6.11
CA GLU A 215 10.12 24.98 -5.99
C GLU A 215 11.60 25.32 -5.77
N SER A 216 12.25 25.76 -6.84
CA SER A 216 13.59 26.33 -6.75
C SER A 216 13.50 27.68 -6.03
N SER A 217 13.67 27.66 -4.72
CA SER A 217 13.82 28.87 -3.92
C SER A 217 15.23 29.44 -4.13
N SER A 218 15.36 30.71 -4.51
CA SER A 218 16.64 31.44 -4.50
C SER A 218 17.16 31.72 -3.09
N ILE A 219 16.37 31.42 -2.06
CA ILE A 219 16.71 31.60 -0.66
C ILE A 219 17.84 30.64 -0.27
N PHE A 220 18.94 31.22 0.22
CA PHE A 220 20.01 30.46 0.84
C PHE A 220 19.55 29.96 2.21
N ILE A 221 19.59 28.64 2.39
CA ILE A 221 19.27 27.96 3.65
C ILE A 221 20.54 27.20 4.06
N PRO A 222 21.17 27.53 5.20
CA PRO A 222 22.33 26.78 5.72
C PRO A 222 22.02 25.29 5.84
N GLY A 223 22.99 24.42 5.53
CA GLY A 223 22.85 22.96 5.61
C GLY A 223 22.07 22.32 4.46
N LYS A 224 21.29 23.08 3.68
CA LYS A 224 20.49 22.54 2.56
C LYS A 224 21.35 21.87 1.50
N LYS A 225 22.50 22.47 1.16
CA LYS A 225 23.41 21.95 0.14
C LYS A 225 24.03 20.63 0.59
N GLU A 226 24.48 20.58 1.83
CA GLU A 226 25.11 19.44 2.48
C GLU A 226 24.10 18.27 2.55
N ASN A 227 22.86 18.54 2.95
CA ASN A 227 21.79 17.56 2.92
C ASN A 227 21.56 16.95 1.52
N PHE A 228 21.49 17.78 0.48
CA PHE A 228 21.33 17.26 -0.88
C PHE A 228 22.52 16.42 -1.32
N ALA A 229 23.75 16.83 -0.98
CA ALA A 229 24.93 16.02 -1.25
C ALA A 229 24.86 14.65 -0.54
N GLY A 230 24.41 14.62 0.72
CA GLY A 230 24.19 13.39 1.48
C GLY A 230 23.15 12.47 0.83
N LEU A 231 22.02 13.03 0.37
CA LEU A 231 21.00 12.27 -0.36
C LEU A 231 21.52 11.68 -1.68
N GLU A 232 22.36 12.43 -2.41
CA GLU A 232 23.00 11.89 -3.62
C GLU A 232 23.95 10.75 -3.29
N TYR A 233 24.78 10.87 -2.24
CA TYR A 233 25.64 9.77 -1.80
C TYR A 233 24.84 8.53 -1.38
N LEU A 234 23.71 8.72 -0.68
CA LEU A 234 22.85 7.64 -0.22
C LEU A 234 22.31 6.78 -1.39
N LYS A 235 22.04 7.38 -2.55
CA LYS A 235 21.59 6.65 -3.76
C LYS A 235 22.63 5.64 -4.27
N PHE A 236 23.92 5.90 -4.09
CA PHE A 236 25.01 5.05 -4.58
C PHE A 236 25.56 4.11 -3.50
N THR A 237 24.85 3.93 -2.39
CA THR A 237 25.29 3.04 -1.29
C THR A 237 25.26 1.56 -1.66
N GLN A 238 24.40 1.15 -2.60
CA GLN A 238 24.34 -0.24 -3.07
C GLN A 238 25.56 -0.66 -3.92
N ASP A 239 26.32 0.31 -4.47
CA ASP A 239 27.44 0.07 -5.40
C ASP A 239 28.83 0.12 -4.74
N GLY A 240 28.92 0.23 -3.41
CA GLY A 240 30.17 0.11 -2.67
C GLY A 240 30.73 1.42 -2.09
N ASP A 241 30.13 1.82 -0.96
CA ASP A 241 30.68 2.68 0.10
C ASP A 241 30.68 4.21 -0.10
N LYS A 242 29.47 4.74 -0.25
CA LYS A 242 29.16 6.18 -0.05
C LYS A 242 28.35 6.46 1.20
N ALA A 243 28.13 5.46 2.04
CA ALA A 243 27.35 5.62 3.27
C ALA A 243 28.09 6.52 4.27
N GLU A 244 29.42 6.38 4.40
CA GLU A 244 30.25 7.27 5.23
C GLU A 244 30.20 8.73 4.72
N SER A 245 30.30 8.94 3.40
CA SER A 245 30.19 10.28 2.81
C SER A 245 28.79 10.87 2.99
N ALA A 246 27.74 10.04 2.94
CA ALA A 246 26.38 10.48 3.24
C ALA A 246 26.25 10.91 4.71
N LEU A 247 26.80 10.10 5.63
CA LEU A 247 26.82 10.39 7.07
C LEU A 247 27.50 11.74 7.34
N GLU A 248 28.73 11.94 6.86
CA GLU A 248 29.49 13.20 7.01
C GLU A 248 28.69 14.40 6.52
N LYS A 249 27.99 14.27 5.37
CA LYS A 249 27.18 15.36 4.83
C LYS A 249 25.88 15.61 5.58
N PHE A 250 25.30 14.59 6.20
CA PHE A 250 24.16 14.78 7.08
C PHE A 250 24.58 15.39 8.43
N GLU A 251 25.74 15.03 8.98
CA GLU A 251 26.34 15.69 10.15
C GLU A 251 26.57 17.18 9.88
N GLU A 252 27.27 17.54 8.79
CA GLU A 252 27.48 18.94 8.39
C GLU A 252 26.15 19.70 8.25
N SER A 253 25.13 19.06 7.68
CA SER A 253 23.82 19.67 7.50
C SER A 253 23.05 19.87 8.82
N ALA A 254 23.11 18.86 9.69
CA ALA A 254 22.44 18.85 10.99
C ALA A 254 23.06 19.87 11.95
N ASP A 255 24.39 20.01 11.95
CA ASP A 255 25.14 21.01 12.70
C ASP A 255 24.80 22.44 12.28
N LEU A 256 24.45 22.64 11.00
CA LEU A 256 23.95 23.90 10.47
C LEU A 256 22.47 24.16 10.79
N GLY A 257 21.81 23.25 11.52
CA GLY A 257 20.43 23.37 11.97
C GLY A 257 19.39 23.07 10.89
N PHE A 258 19.76 22.46 9.76
CA PHE A 258 18.80 22.18 8.70
C PHE A 258 17.91 20.99 9.08
N ALA A 259 16.63 21.23 9.36
CA ALA A 259 15.71 20.20 9.85
C ALA A 259 15.65 18.91 8.97
N PRO A 260 15.63 18.97 7.62
CA PRO A 260 15.74 17.76 6.81
C PRO A 260 17.08 17.03 6.97
N GLY A 261 18.18 17.76 7.18
CA GLY A 261 19.50 17.19 7.48
C GLY A 261 19.53 16.47 8.82
N GLN A 262 18.96 17.08 9.85
CA GLN A 262 18.78 16.45 11.17
C GLN A 262 17.92 15.18 11.09
N VAL A 263 16.83 15.18 10.33
CA VAL A 263 16.02 13.97 10.09
C VAL A 263 16.80 12.89 9.33
N ASN A 264 17.57 13.27 8.32
CA ASN A 264 18.38 12.30 7.57
C ASN A 264 19.51 11.72 8.44
N LEU A 265 20.16 12.52 9.28
CA LEU A 265 21.12 12.03 10.26
C LEU A 265 20.47 11.08 11.27
N ALA A 266 19.31 11.45 11.79
CA ALA A 266 18.51 10.56 12.64
C ALA A 266 18.21 9.22 11.95
N GLN A 267 17.91 9.23 10.65
CA GLN A 267 17.64 8.03 9.87
C GLN A 267 18.90 7.16 9.69
N MET A 268 20.09 7.76 9.60
CA MET A 268 21.36 7.02 9.57
C MET A 268 21.54 6.22 10.87
N TYR A 269 21.29 6.84 12.03
CA TYR A 269 21.31 6.17 13.33
C TYR A 269 20.21 5.12 13.50
N LEU A 270 19.01 5.32 12.94
CA LEU A 270 17.94 4.31 12.98
C LEU A 270 18.29 3.04 12.21
N ASN A 271 18.91 3.21 11.06
CA ASN A 271 19.18 2.12 10.13
C ASN A 271 20.56 1.48 10.35
N GLY A 272 21.45 2.15 11.09
CA GLY A 272 22.84 1.72 11.23
C GLY A 272 23.65 1.89 9.94
N ASN A 273 23.33 2.91 9.14
CA ASN A 273 24.00 3.15 7.87
C ASN A 273 25.34 3.88 8.11
N ALA A 274 26.46 3.17 7.96
CA ALA A 274 27.82 3.68 8.26
C ALA A 274 28.05 4.15 9.71
N VAL A 275 27.09 3.92 10.60
CA VAL A 275 27.14 4.24 12.02
C VAL A 275 26.47 3.11 12.80
N GLU A 276 26.80 2.93 14.08
CA GLU A 276 26.09 1.97 14.93
C GLU A 276 24.63 2.38 15.09
N LYS A 277 23.72 1.40 15.09
CA LYS A 277 22.30 1.67 15.28
C LYS A 277 22.07 2.20 16.69
N ASP A 278 21.58 3.44 16.81
CA ASP A 278 21.29 4.08 18.08
C ASP A 278 19.95 4.85 18.02
N LEU A 279 18.93 4.28 18.67
CA LEU A 279 17.60 4.89 18.73
C LEU A 279 17.58 6.16 19.60
N HIS A 280 18.44 6.26 20.63
CA HIS A 280 18.48 7.45 21.48
C HIS A 280 19.09 8.62 20.74
N GLU A 281 20.20 8.39 20.02
CA GLU A 281 20.84 9.42 19.19
C GLU A 281 19.89 9.87 18.06
N SER A 282 19.15 8.92 17.45
CA SER A 282 18.09 9.27 16.51
C SER A 282 17.03 10.20 17.11
N LEU A 283 16.53 9.89 18.31
CA LEU A 283 15.53 10.72 19.00
C LEU A 283 16.06 12.13 19.29
N VAL A 284 17.36 12.29 19.59
CA VAL A 284 17.98 13.62 19.78
C VAL A 284 17.86 14.44 18.50
N TRP A 285 18.31 13.91 17.36
CA TRP A 285 18.27 14.63 16.09
C TRP A 285 16.84 14.88 15.58
N LEU A 286 15.93 13.92 15.76
CA LEU A 286 14.51 14.10 15.44
C LEU A 286 13.88 15.20 16.30
N LYS A 287 14.24 15.28 17.58
CA LYS A 287 13.73 16.32 18.47
C LYS A 287 14.19 17.71 18.05
N GLU A 288 15.47 17.88 17.68
CA GLU A 288 15.99 19.15 17.16
C GLU A 288 15.25 19.61 15.91
N ALA A 289 14.95 18.69 14.98
CA ALA A 289 14.17 19.01 13.79
C ALA A 289 12.70 19.32 14.12
N ALA A 290 12.11 18.59 15.07
CA ALA A 290 10.73 18.79 15.51
C ALA A 290 10.53 20.16 16.18
N LEU A 291 11.51 20.64 16.94
CA LEU A 291 11.51 21.97 17.55
C LEU A 291 11.46 23.12 16.52
N GLN A 292 11.81 22.83 15.26
CA GLN A 292 11.68 23.77 14.14
C GLN A 292 10.33 23.66 13.41
N ALA A 293 9.35 22.98 14.01
CA ALA A 293 8.05 22.67 13.41
C ALA A 293 8.15 21.80 12.13
N TYR A 294 9.21 21.01 11.99
CA TYR A 294 9.34 20.10 10.85
C TYR A 294 8.51 18.83 11.07
N GLU A 295 7.35 18.77 10.41
CA GLU A 295 6.36 17.70 10.57
C GLU A 295 6.93 16.27 10.42
N PRO A 296 7.77 15.96 9.41
CA PRO A 296 8.34 14.61 9.29
C PRO A 296 9.12 14.18 10.53
N ALA A 297 9.80 15.11 11.21
CA ALA A 297 10.52 14.80 12.44
C ALA A 297 9.59 14.45 13.59
N ILE A 298 8.48 15.17 13.74
CA ILE A 298 7.48 14.92 14.79
C ILE A 298 6.88 13.53 14.62
N LEU A 299 6.52 13.16 13.38
CA LEU A 299 5.93 11.85 13.07
C LEU A 299 6.93 10.72 13.31
N LYS A 300 8.18 10.88 12.85
CA LYS A 300 9.24 9.89 13.06
C LYS A 300 9.60 9.74 14.53
N TYR A 301 9.69 10.83 15.28
CA TYR A 301 9.96 10.79 16.72
C TYR A 301 8.92 9.94 17.44
N ALA A 302 7.63 10.13 17.13
CA ALA A 302 6.56 9.37 17.76
C ALA A 302 6.69 7.86 17.52
N ILE A 303 7.09 7.44 16.31
CA ILE A 303 7.31 6.04 15.96
C ILE A 303 8.54 5.48 16.70
N VAL A 304 9.67 6.19 16.67
CA VAL A 304 10.92 5.73 17.31
C VAL A 304 10.77 5.69 18.83
N CYS A 305 10.07 6.65 19.42
CA CYS A 305 9.84 6.72 20.87
C CYS A 305 9.09 5.48 21.39
N GLN A 306 8.17 4.91 20.61
CA GLN A 306 7.48 3.66 20.98
C GLN A 306 8.42 2.46 21.05
N GLN A 307 9.57 2.49 20.38
CA GLN A 307 10.58 1.43 20.39
C GLN A 307 11.59 1.57 21.54
N VAL A 308 11.56 2.68 22.28
CA VAL A 308 12.52 3.00 23.34
C VAL A 308 11.78 2.99 24.68
N GLU A 309 12.07 2.02 25.54
CA GLU A 309 11.37 1.82 26.83
C GLU A 309 11.37 3.05 27.74
N SER A 310 12.43 3.85 27.69
CA SER A 310 12.59 5.07 28.50
C SER A 310 11.88 6.30 27.92
N CYS A 311 11.40 6.23 26.68
CA CYS A 311 10.85 7.38 25.97
C CYS A 311 9.34 7.53 26.22
N MET A 312 8.95 8.70 26.74
CA MET A 312 7.55 9.06 26.94
C MET A 312 7.14 10.08 25.88
N VAL A 313 6.38 9.64 24.87
CA VAL A 313 5.97 10.51 23.75
C VAL A 313 5.17 11.73 24.22
N THR A 314 4.48 11.62 25.37
CA THR A 314 3.76 12.72 26.01
C THR A 314 4.66 13.87 26.44
N ASP A 315 5.86 13.55 26.91
CA ASP A 315 6.82 14.55 27.41
C ASP A 315 7.40 15.34 26.24
N PHE A 316 7.68 14.63 25.13
CA PHE A 316 8.05 15.25 23.86
C PHE A 316 6.98 16.23 23.35
N TYR A 317 5.71 15.83 23.29
CA TYR A 317 4.65 16.74 22.84
C TYR A 317 4.46 17.94 23.78
N GLN A 318 4.57 17.75 25.10
CA GLN A 318 4.54 18.86 26.05
C GLN A 318 5.68 19.84 25.79
N GLU A 319 6.87 19.33 25.51
CA GLU A 319 8.03 20.16 25.19
C GLU A 319 7.80 20.99 23.92
N LEU A 320 7.31 20.38 22.83
CA LEU A 320 6.98 21.10 21.60
C LEU A 320 5.95 22.23 21.83
N VAL A 321 4.91 21.96 22.61
CA VAL A 321 3.90 22.98 22.95
C VAL A 321 4.52 24.10 23.80
N ASN A 322 5.36 23.75 24.76
CA ASN A 322 6.03 24.73 25.64
C ASN A 322 7.02 25.62 24.88
N THR A 323 7.66 25.11 23.82
CA THR A 323 8.54 25.91 22.94
C THR A 323 7.80 26.72 21.89
N GLY A 324 6.48 26.54 21.78
CA GLY A 324 5.63 27.31 20.86
C GLY A 324 5.57 26.75 19.44
N VAL A 325 5.92 25.47 19.24
CA VAL A 325 5.73 24.77 17.97
C VAL A 325 4.24 24.59 17.72
N ASN A 326 3.75 25.14 16.60
CA ASN A 326 2.34 24.96 16.22
C ASN A 326 2.11 23.56 15.63
N ILE A 327 1.59 22.65 16.45
CA ILE A 327 1.22 21.29 16.01
C ILE A 327 -0.24 21.30 15.54
N GLU A 328 -0.56 22.10 14.52
CA GLU A 328 -1.89 22.06 13.86
C GLU A 328 -2.07 20.81 12.97
N PHE A 329 -1.01 20.01 12.81
CA PHE A 329 -0.90 18.90 11.86
C PHE A 329 -1.44 17.55 12.38
N THR A 330 -1.66 17.36 13.69
CA THR A 330 -2.19 16.09 14.23
C THR A 330 -3.72 16.06 14.26
N LYS A 331 -4.37 16.44 13.16
CA LYS A 331 -5.76 16.05 12.92
C LYS A 331 -5.79 14.60 12.42
N GLN A 332 -5.62 13.66 13.34
CA GLN A 332 -6.30 12.36 13.34
C GLN A 332 -6.02 11.62 14.66
N ALA A 333 -7.01 11.72 15.55
CA ALA A 333 -7.44 10.79 16.60
C ALA A 333 -6.47 10.30 17.70
N ASP A 334 -5.22 9.89 17.42
CA ASP A 334 -4.49 9.06 18.39
C ASP A 334 -3.66 9.87 19.42
N VAL A 335 -3.13 11.02 19.00
CA VAL A 335 -2.51 11.99 19.92
C VAL A 335 -3.57 12.67 20.80
N MET A 336 -4.83 12.75 20.34
CA MET A 336 -5.96 13.26 21.13
C MET A 336 -6.46 12.26 22.18
N ALA A 337 -6.42 10.96 21.92
CA ALA A 337 -6.74 9.93 22.92
C ALA A 337 -5.77 9.99 24.12
N THR A 338 -4.48 10.17 23.85
CA THR A 338 -3.44 10.32 24.88
C THR A 338 -3.53 11.67 25.59
N THR A 339 -3.78 12.79 24.90
CA THR A 339 -3.94 14.10 25.55
C THR A 339 -5.24 14.28 26.32
N LYS A 340 -6.36 13.63 25.93
CA LYS A 340 -7.63 13.68 26.68
C LYS A 340 -7.57 12.79 27.94
N ALA A 341 -6.91 11.63 27.85
CA ALA A 341 -6.56 10.81 29.02
C ALA A 341 -5.57 11.54 29.95
N PHE A 342 -4.59 12.25 29.38
CA PHE A 342 -3.59 13.04 30.11
C PHE A 342 -4.16 14.32 30.76
N ALA A 343 -5.06 15.02 30.08
CA ALA A 343 -5.78 16.17 30.63
C ALA A 343 -6.69 15.74 31.79
N LYS A 344 -7.30 14.55 31.69
CA LYS A 344 -8.10 13.94 32.75
C LYS A 344 -7.24 13.56 33.97
N THR A 345 -6.09 12.90 33.77
CA THR A 345 -5.18 12.54 34.88
C THR A 345 -4.57 13.76 35.57
N LEU A 346 -4.28 14.84 34.85
CA LEU A 346 -3.85 16.11 35.44
C LEU A 346 -4.97 16.79 36.26
N ALA A 347 -6.22 16.76 35.77
CA ALA A 347 -7.38 17.26 36.51
C ALA A 347 -7.62 16.46 37.81
N ASP A 348 -7.56 15.13 37.74
CA ASP A 348 -7.75 14.23 38.88
C ASP A 348 -6.62 14.40 39.94
N ALA A 349 -5.38 14.60 39.49
CA ALA A 349 -4.24 14.89 40.36
C ALA A 349 -4.33 16.28 41.04
N ALA A 350 -4.89 17.29 40.35
CA ALA A 350 -5.13 18.61 40.91
C ALA A 350 -6.27 18.63 41.95
N GLU A 351 -7.28 17.75 41.80
CA GLU A 351 -8.37 17.60 42.76
C GLU A 351 -7.97 16.84 44.02
N SER A 352 -7.12 15.82 43.91
CA SER A 352 -6.62 15.05 45.08
C SER A 352 -5.74 15.90 46.01
N LYS A 353 -4.97 16.86 45.47
CA LYS A 353 -4.19 17.83 46.26
C LYS A 353 -5.03 18.90 46.97
N LYS A 354 -6.31 19.07 46.61
CA LYS A 354 -7.25 19.98 47.30
C LYS A 354 -8.04 19.29 48.43
N LYS A 355 -7.97 17.96 48.53
CA LYS A 355 -8.69 17.16 49.52
C LYS A 355 -7.82 16.66 50.69
N ASN A 356 -6.52 16.92 50.64
CA ASN A 356 -5.58 16.84 51.77
C ASN A 356 -5.15 18.25 52.14
#